data_AF-A0A916VTT4-F1
#
_entry.id   AF-A0A916VTT4-F1
#
_cell.length_a   1.000
_cell.length_b   1.000
_cell.length_c   1.000
_cell.angle_alpha   90.00
_cell.angle_beta   90.00
_cell.angle_gamma   90.00
#
_symmetry.space_group_name_H-M   'P 1'
#
loop_
_entity.id
_entity.type
_entity.pdbx_description
1 polymer ?
#
loop_
_entity_poly.entity_id
_entity_poly.type
_entity_poly.pdbx_seq_one_letter_code
_entity_poly.pdbx_strand_id
1 'polypeptide(L)'
;MSDLDSETLPPAETESGAMIKADLLAGLFFLIVGIAIFYLAWDMPRLETRRIHPATIPGLVPMLLGGSLALCGFLLAVRAARVEPVRNSWAVLGRTLVNTEAIRTFVLAALVLIYTLGLVGLVPFWLATGLFVFAFIMLYETVLAENAAPIARSVLWALVQAIIVAAVVTLVFERGFLVRLP
;
A
#
# COMPACT_ATOMS: atom_id res chain seq x y z
N MET A 1 -26.06 -14.12 -45.78
CA MET A 1 -26.74 -13.78 -44.51
C MET A 1 -25.91 -14.35 -43.36
N SER A 2 -24.74 -13.77 -43.17
CA SER A 2 -23.74 -14.00 -42.11
C SER A 2 -22.61 -13.07 -42.51
N ASP A 3 -21.94 -12.41 -41.56
CA ASP A 3 -20.79 -11.51 -41.75
C ASP A 3 -21.11 -10.00 -41.70
N LEU A 4 -21.91 -9.57 -40.72
CA LEU A 4 -22.00 -8.14 -40.35
C LEU A 4 -21.85 -7.84 -38.84
N ASP A 5 -21.41 -8.78 -38.00
CA ASP A 5 -21.32 -8.55 -36.54
C ASP A 5 -19.89 -8.60 -35.98
N SER A 6 -18.86 -8.36 -36.80
CA SER A 6 -17.55 -7.93 -36.27
C SER A 6 -17.54 -6.40 -36.15
N GLU A 7 -18.52 -5.86 -35.45
CA GLU A 7 -18.53 -4.47 -35.02
C GLU A 7 -17.39 -4.34 -33.99
N THR A 8 -16.23 -3.90 -34.48
CA THR A 8 -15.11 -3.45 -33.66
C THR A 8 -15.64 -2.30 -32.81
N LEU A 9 -16.10 -2.62 -31.61
CA LEU A 9 -16.57 -1.64 -30.63
C LEU A 9 -15.49 -0.55 -30.49
N PRO A 10 -15.89 0.74 -30.45
CA PRO A 10 -14.93 1.83 -30.35
C PRO A 10 -14.06 1.66 -29.08
N PRO A 11 -12.75 2.00 -29.14
CA PRO A 11 -11.80 1.73 -28.07
C PRO A 11 -12.24 2.26 -26.69
N ALA A 12 -13.00 3.37 -26.66
CA ALA A 12 -13.51 3.99 -25.44
C ALA A 12 -14.47 3.10 -24.62
N GLU A 13 -15.28 2.26 -25.25
CA GLU A 13 -16.24 1.41 -24.52
C GLU A 13 -15.52 0.25 -23.81
N THR A 14 -14.46 -0.28 -24.42
CA THR A 14 -13.64 -1.36 -23.84
C THR A 14 -12.78 -0.89 -22.67
N GLU A 15 -12.27 0.35 -22.71
CA GLU A 15 -11.51 0.95 -21.59
C GLU A 15 -12.39 1.20 -20.37
N SER A 16 -13.58 1.77 -20.58
CA SER A 16 -14.54 2.06 -19.50
C SER A 16 -14.96 0.79 -18.74
N GLY A 17 -15.27 -0.29 -19.48
CA GLY A 17 -15.62 -1.58 -18.90
C GLY A 17 -14.49 -2.26 -18.11
N ALA A 18 -13.23 -1.96 -18.41
CA ALA A 18 -12.08 -2.48 -17.67
C ALA A 18 -11.85 -1.70 -16.37
N MET A 19 -11.98 -0.37 -16.41
CA MET A 19 -11.90 0.49 -15.23
C MET A 19 -12.93 0.10 -14.16
N ILE A 20 -14.18 -0.16 -14.56
CA ILE A 20 -15.25 -0.56 -13.63
C ILE A 20 -14.92 -1.84 -12.86
N LYS A 21 -14.34 -2.85 -13.51
CA LYS A 21 -13.97 -4.12 -12.84
C LYS A 21 -12.71 -3.98 -11.99
N ALA A 22 -11.76 -3.13 -12.40
CA ALA A 22 -10.60 -2.80 -11.57
C ALA A 22 -11.05 -2.11 -10.28
N ASP A 23 -12.00 -1.18 -10.36
CA ASP A 23 -12.62 -0.52 -9.21
C ASP A 23 -13.35 -1.50 -8.29
N LEU A 24 -14.04 -2.50 -8.86
CA LEU A 24 -14.69 -3.57 -8.09
C LEU A 24 -13.66 -4.41 -7.31
N LEU A 25 -12.59 -4.83 -7.98
CA LEU A 25 -11.53 -5.64 -7.37
C LEU A 25 -10.79 -4.85 -6.28
N ALA A 26 -10.43 -3.61 -6.56
CA ALA A 26 -9.79 -2.71 -5.61
C ALA A 26 -10.71 -2.42 -4.42
N GLY A 27 -11.99 -2.14 -4.67
CA GLY A 27 -13.00 -1.92 -3.63
C GLY A 27 -13.16 -3.14 -2.72
N LEU A 28 -13.24 -4.34 -3.30
CA LEU A 28 -13.33 -5.59 -2.53
C LEU A 28 -12.05 -5.85 -1.71
N PHE A 29 -10.88 -5.63 -2.30
CA PHE A 29 -9.61 -5.75 -1.59
C PHE A 29 -9.54 -4.80 -0.40
N PHE A 30 -9.84 -3.51 -0.59
CA PHE A 30 -9.84 -2.53 0.49
C PHE A 30 -10.91 -2.79 1.55
N LEU A 31 -12.06 -3.33 1.16
CA LEU A 31 -13.08 -3.78 2.09
C LEU A 31 -12.55 -4.88 3.02
N ILE A 32 -11.95 -5.93 2.46
CA ILE A 32 -11.41 -7.06 3.23
C ILE A 32 -10.25 -6.58 4.13
N VAL A 33 -9.31 -5.82 3.58
CA VAL A 33 -8.16 -5.30 4.34
C VAL A 33 -8.61 -4.35 5.45
N GLY A 34 -9.56 -3.44 5.16
CA GLY A 34 -10.11 -2.51 6.14
C GLY A 34 -10.81 -3.22 7.29
N ILE A 35 -11.62 -4.25 7.00
CA ILE A 35 -12.27 -5.08 8.03
C ILE A 35 -11.21 -5.80 8.87
N ALA A 36 -10.18 -6.37 8.24
CA ALA A 36 -9.11 -7.04 8.97
C ALA A 36 -8.36 -6.09 9.93
N ILE A 37 -8.00 -4.88 9.47
CA ILE A 37 -7.38 -3.86 10.30
C ILE A 37 -8.29 -3.45 11.46
N PHE A 38 -9.58 -3.23 11.19
CA PHE A 38 -10.57 -2.87 12.21
C PHE A 38 -10.66 -3.96 13.28
N TYR A 39 -10.74 -5.23 12.87
CA TYR A 39 -10.83 -6.36 13.78
C TYR A 39 -9.57 -6.51 14.64
N LEU A 40 -8.38 -6.43 14.04
CA LEU A 40 -7.11 -6.49 14.77
C LEU A 40 -6.94 -5.33 15.74
N ALA A 41 -7.40 -4.14 15.37
CA ALA A 41 -7.39 -2.97 16.25
C ALA A 41 -8.40 -3.10 17.41
N TRP A 42 -9.53 -3.78 17.16
CA TRP A 42 -10.55 -4.04 18.18
C TRP A 42 -10.07 -5.02 19.25
N ASP A 43 -9.26 -6.01 18.87
CA ASP A 43 -8.70 -7.00 19.79
C ASP A 43 -7.60 -6.44 20.71
N MET A 44 -7.10 -5.23 20.44
CA MET A 44 -6.03 -4.64 21.25
C MET A 44 -6.46 -4.38 22.71
N PRO A 45 -5.61 -4.73 23.70
CA PRO A 45 -5.94 -4.57 25.11
C PRO A 45 -6.27 -3.12 25.48
N ARG A 46 -7.36 -2.94 26.21
CA ARG A 46 -7.79 -1.62 26.70
C ARG A 46 -7.08 -1.30 28.00
N LEU A 47 -6.48 -0.12 28.09
CA LEU A 47 -5.75 0.34 29.28
C LEU A 47 -6.67 0.86 30.40
N GLU A 48 -7.95 0.46 30.40
CA GLU A 48 -8.97 0.89 31.37
C GLU A 48 -8.59 0.50 32.81
N THR A 49 -7.88 -0.63 32.99
CA THR A 49 -7.35 -1.08 34.29
C THR A 49 -6.29 -0.12 34.88
N ARG A 50 -5.71 0.78 34.08
CA ARG A 50 -4.67 1.74 34.51
C ARG A 50 -5.21 3.16 34.81
N ARG A 51 -6.53 3.39 34.79
CA ARG A 51 -7.18 4.72 34.98
C ARG A 51 -6.69 5.82 34.01
N ILE A 52 -6.26 5.45 32.80
CA ILE A 52 -5.84 6.39 31.76
C ILE A 52 -7.04 6.76 30.87
N HIS A 53 -7.07 7.98 30.33
CA HIS A 53 -8.19 8.51 29.56
C HIS A 53 -8.52 7.59 28.35
N PRO A 54 -9.81 7.27 28.09
CA PRO A 54 -10.22 6.35 27.01
C PRO A 54 -9.80 6.78 25.58
N ALA A 55 -9.44 8.04 25.36
CA ALA A 55 -8.90 8.50 24.07
C ALA A 55 -7.49 7.95 23.76
N THR A 56 -6.83 7.31 24.73
CA THR A 56 -5.46 6.78 24.62
C THR A 56 -5.40 5.28 24.31
N ILE A 57 -6.50 4.67 23.89
CA ILE A 57 -6.54 3.25 23.51
C ILE A 57 -5.70 3.07 22.23
N PRO A 58 -4.68 2.19 22.21
CA PRO A 58 -3.78 2.02 21.07
C PRO A 58 -4.51 1.60 19.78
N GLY A 59 -5.65 0.92 19.89
CA GLY A 59 -6.49 0.50 18.78
C GLY A 59 -7.37 1.59 18.16
N LEU A 60 -7.54 2.77 18.77
CA LEU A 60 -8.57 3.73 18.33
C LEU A 60 -8.28 4.31 16.93
N VAL A 61 -7.06 4.79 16.71
CA VAL A 61 -6.63 5.36 15.42
C VAL A 61 -6.65 4.30 14.31
N PRO A 62 -6.03 3.11 14.46
CA PRO A 62 -6.08 2.09 13.40
C PRO A 62 -7.51 1.58 13.17
N MET A 63 -8.37 1.52 14.19
CA MET A 63 -9.78 1.17 14.02
C MET A 63 -10.53 2.19 13.17
N LEU A 64 -10.34 3.49 13.40
CA LEU A 64 -10.95 4.54 12.58
C LEU A 64 -10.49 4.47 11.12
N LEU A 65 -9.18 4.30 10.89
CA LEU A 65 -8.62 4.20 9.54
C LEU A 65 -9.10 2.92 8.84
N GLY A 66 -9.09 1.77 9.52
CA GLY A 66 -9.58 0.51 8.98
C GLY A 66 -11.08 0.54 8.66
N GLY A 67 -11.89 1.12 9.54
CA GLY A 67 -13.32 1.30 9.31
C GLY A 67 -13.62 2.26 8.15
N SER A 68 -12.88 3.35 8.04
CA SER A 68 -13.00 4.30 6.92
C SER A 68 -12.59 3.65 5.60
N LEU A 69 -11.50 2.88 5.58
CA LEU A 69 -11.05 2.14 4.41
C LEU A 69 -12.07 1.09 3.98
N ALA A 70 -12.64 0.35 4.95
CA ALA A 70 -13.71 -0.62 4.70
C ALA A 70 -14.95 0.05 4.10
N LEU A 71 -15.36 1.20 4.64
CA LEU A 71 -16.47 1.97 4.11
C LEU A 71 -16.21 2.43 2.68
N CYS A 72 -15.04 3.01 2.40
CA CYS A 72 -14.65 3.41 1.04
C CYS A 72 -14.64 2.22 0.07
N GLY A 73 -14.04 1.09 0.47
CA GLY A 73 -14.00 -0.13 -0.32
C GLY A 73 -15.40 -0.69 -0.62
N PHE A 74 -16.28 -0.68 0.38
CA PHE A 74 -17.69 -1.05 0.21
C PHE A 74 -18.42 -0.14 -0.77
N LEU A 75 -18.28 1.18 -0.63
CA LEU A 75 -18.90 2.15 -1.53
C LEU A 75 -18.41 2.00 -2.97
N LEU A 76 -17.10 1.77 -3.17
CA LEU A 76 -16.52 1.49 -4.48
C LEU A 76 -17.08 0.19 -5.08
N ALA A 77 -17.15 -0.89 -4.29
CA ALA A 77 -17.68 -2.17 -4.76
C ALA A 77 -19.18 -2.08 -5.12
N VAL A 78 -19.99 -1.42 -4.30
CA VAL A 78 -21.41 -1.19 -4.58
C VAL A 78 -21.59 -0.33 -5.82
N ARG A 79 -20.80 0.74 -5.98
CA ARG A 79 -20.84 1.59 -7.18
C ARG A 79 -20.51 0.76 -8.43
N ALA A 80 -19.42 0.00 -8.39
CA ALA A 80 -18.98 -0.80 -9.54
C ALA A 80 -19.98 -1.92 -9.90
N ALA A 81 -20.62 -2.54 -8.90
CA ALA A 81 -21.64 -3.57 -9.12
C ALA A 81 -22.96 -3.03 -9.70
N ARG A 82 -23.23 -1.72 -9.57
CA ARG A 82 -24.40 -1.06 -10.15
C ARG A 82 -24.22 -0.65 -11.62
N VAL A 83 -23.01 -0.72 -12.16
CA VAL A 83 -22.73 -0.40 -13.56
C VAL A 83 -22.78 -1.69 -14.39
N GLU A 84 -23.45 -1.65 -15.54
CA GLU A 84 -23.63 -2.84 -16.38
C GLU A 84 -22.28 -3.42 -16.87
N PRO A 85 -22.07 -4.74 -16.77
CA PRO A 85 -20.82 -5.36 -17.15
C PRO A 85 -20.64 -5.42 -18.67
N VAL A 86 -19.64 -4.69 -19.19
CA VAL A 86 -19.20 -4.79 -20.58
C VAL A 86 -18.55 -6.16 -20.85
N ARG A 87 -18.87 -6.76 -21.99
CA ARG A 87 -18.37 -8.05 -22.46
C ARG A 87 -16.85 -7.93 -22.74
N ASN A 88 -16.04 -8.86 -22.21
CA ASN A 88 -14.56 -8.98 -22.36
C ASN A 88 -13.59 -8.14 -21.47
N SER A 89 -14.03 -7.50 -20.39
CA SER A 89 -13.10 -6.70 -19.54
C SER A 89 -11.90 -7.44 -18.92
N TRP A 90 -11.92 -8.78 -18.80
CA TRP A 90 -10.84 -9.56 -18.15
C TRP A 90 -9.50 -9.47 -18.90
N ALA A 91 -9.52 -9.45 -20.23
CA ALA A 91 -8.32 -9.35 -21.05
C ALA A 91 -7.68 -7.94 -21.00
N VAL A 92 -8.51 -6.91 -20.80
CA VAL A 92 -8.06 -5.51 -20.69
C VAL A 92 -7.51 -5.23 -19.28
N LEU A 93 -8.11 -5.82 -18.23
CA LEU A 93 -7.61 -5.76 -16.85
C LEU A 93 -6.21 -6.33 -16.68
N GLY A 94 -5.93 -7.45 -17.34
CA GLY A 94 -4.60 -8.05 -17.34
C GLY A 94 -3.53 -7.13 -17.93
N ARG A 95 -3.90 -6.28 -18.91
CA ARG A 95 -2.98 -5.31 -19.50
C ARG A 95 -2.76 -4.10 -18.61
N THR A 96 -3.81 -3.57 -17.98
CA THR A 96 -3.68 -2.42 -17.06
C THR A 96 -2.93 -2.77 -15.78
N LEU A 97 -3.06 -4.01 -15.28
CA LEU A 97 -2.27 -4.49 -14.14
C LEU A 97 -0.78 -4.68 -14.44
N VAL A 98 -0.42 -4.85 -15.72
CA VAL A 98 0.99 -5.01 -16.16
C VAL A 98 1.60 -3.67 -16.62
N ASN A 99 0.89 -2.56 -16.42
CA ASN A 99 1.45 -1.23 -16.66
C ASN A 99 2.65 -0.97 -15.73
N THR A 100 3.65 -0.27 -16.24
CA THR A 100 4.87 0.09 -15.50
C THR A 100 4.56 0.80 -14.17
N GLU A 101 3.50 1.61 -14.13
CA GLU A 101 3.04 2.30 -12.92
C GLU A 101 2.46 1.35 -11.85
N ALA A 102 1.70 0.34 -12.29
CA ALA A 102 1.13 -0.68 -11.41
C ALA A 102 2.23 -1.56 -10.81
N ILE A 103 3.22 -1.96 -11.63
CA ILE A 103 4.40 -2.69 -11.17
C ILE A 103 5.20 -1.86 -10.16
N ARG A 104 5.46 -0.58 -10.46
CA ARG A 104 6.12 0.35 -9.53
C ARG A 104 5.41 0.41 -8.18
N THR A 105 4.09 0.58 -8.20
CA THR A 105 3.27 0.64 -6.98
C THR A 105 3.36 -0.69 -6.22
N PHE A 106 3.28 -1.82 -6.92
CA PHE A 106 3.36 -3.15 -6.32
C PHE A 106 4.73 -3.42 -5.68
N VAL A 107 5.83 -3.05 -6.35
CA VAL A 107 7.19 -3.22 -5.82
C VAL A 107 7.39 -2.37 -4.56
N LEU A 108 6.91 -1.13 -4.55
CA LEU A 108 7.00 -0.28 -3.35
C LEU A 108 6.15 -0.84 -2.20
N ALA A 109 4.94 -1.31 -2.49
CA ALA A 109 4.09 -1.96 -1.49
C ALA A 109 4.78 -3.22 -0.93
N ALA A 110 5.33 -4.07 -1.79
CA ALA A 110 6.06 -5.26 -1.36
C ALA A 110 7.27 -4.91 -0.47
N LEU A 111 8.03 -3.86 -0.82
CA LEU A 111 9.15 -3.39 -0.01
C LEU A 111 8.70 -2.94 1.39
N VAL A 112 7.57 -2.23 1.49
CA VAL A 112 6.97 -1.83 2.78
C VAL A 112 6.52 -3.06 3.58
N LEU A 113 5.91 -4.06 2.93
CA LEU A 113 5.52 -5.30 3.62
C LEU A 113 6.74 -6.08 4.14
N ILE A 114 7.81 -6.20 3.34
CA ILE A 114 9.04 -6.87 3.76
C ILE A 114 9.65 -6.18 4.97
N TYR A 115 9.66 -4.84 4.97
CA TYR A 115 10.13 -4.07 6.11
C TYR A 115 9.27 -4.31 7.36
N THR A 116 7.96 -4.13 7.25
CA THR A 116 7.04 -4.12 8.40
C THR A 116 6.76 -5.51 8.97
N LEU A 117 6.59 -6.54 8.13
CA LEU A 117 6.31 -7.91 8.60
C LEU A 117 7.57 -8.76 8.76
N GLY A 118 8.62 -8.48 7.99
CA GLY A 118 9.83 -9.29 7.98
C GLY A 118 10.92 -8.71 8.88
N LEU A 119 11.40 -7.50 8.56
CA LEU A 119 12.58 -6.95 9.23
C LEU A 119 12.30 -6.49 10.67
N VAL A 120 11.17 -5.82 10.90
CA VAL A 120 10.81 -5.29 12.23
C VAL A 120 10.58 -6.45 13.20
N GLY A 121 11.49 -6.60 14.17
CA GLY A 121 11.45 -7.65 15.19
C GLY A 121 12.42 -8.81 14.93
N LEU A 122 13.01 -8.93 13.73
CA LEU A 122 14.05 -9.93 13.43
C LEU A 122 15.48 -9.37 13.50
N VAL A 123 15.66 -8.11 13.12
CA VAL A 123 16.96 -7.41 13.14
C VAL A 123 16.86 -6.14 14.00
N PRO A 124 17.99 -5.57 14.46
CA PRO A 124 17.97 -4.33 15.23
C PRO A 124 17.21 -3.23 14.51
N PHE A 125 16.37 -2.48 15.21
CA PHE A 125 15.44 -1.53 14.59
C PHE A 125 16.15 -0.49 13.69
N TRP A 126 17.28 0.06 14.15
CA TRP A 126 18.08 1.01 13.39
C TRP A 126 18.55 0.44 12.04
N LEU A 127 18.92 -0.84 12.02
CA LEU A 127 19.37 -1.54 10.82
C LEU A 127 18.18 -1.82 9.89
N ALA A 128 17.04 -2.24 10.44
CA ALA A 128 15.83 -2.45 9.67
C ALA A 128 15.40 -1.17 8.94
N THR A 129 15.30 -0.05 9.66
CA THR A 129 14.91 1.25 9.10
C THR A 129 15.95 1.75 8.10
N GLY A 130 17.24 1.63 8.41
CA GLY A 130 18.32 2.01 7.50
C GLY A 130 18.27 1.23 6.19
N LEU A 131 18.14 -0.11 6.26
CA LEU A 131 18.07 -0.95 5.07
C LEU A 131 16.83 -0.63 4.22
N PHE A 132 15.67 -0.43 4.87
CA PHE A 132 14.44 -0.06 4.17
C PHE A 132 14.58 1.28 3.44
N VAL A 133 15.05 2.33 4.11
CA VAL A 133 15.21 3.66 3.51
C VAL A 133 16.24 3.62 2.37
N PHE A 134 17.37 2.93 2.58
CA PHE A 134 18.38 2.75 1.54
C PHE A 134 17.81 2.03 0.32
N ALA A 135 17.14 0.89 0.52
CA ALA A 135 16.54 0.10 -0.55
C ALA A 135 15.45 0.91 -1.28
N PHE A 136 14.63 1.67 -0.55
CA PHE A 136 13.60 2.52 -1.12
C PHE A 136 14.19 3.60 -2.03
N ILE A 137 15.21 4.33 -1.57
CA ILE A 137 15.88 5.36 -2.36
C ILE A 137 16.54 4.73 -3.59
N MET A 138 17.30 3.64 -3.41
CA MET A 138 17.98 2.97 -4.51
C MET A 138 16.99 2.47 -5.57
N LEU A 139 15.91 1.83 -5.14
CA LEU A 139 14.88 1.35 -6.06
C LEU A 139 14.24 2.50 -6.84
N TYR A 140 13.93 3.61 -6.15
CA TYR A 140 13.32 4.79 -6.77
C TYR A 140 14.27 5.49 -7.75
N GLU A 141 15.54 5.64 -7.38
CA GLU A 141 16.53 6.42 -8.13
C GLU A 141 17.18 5.63 -9.29
N THR A 142 17.19 4.29 -9.21
CA THR A 142 17.83 3.44 -10.23
C THR A 142 16.85 2.63 -11.08
N VAL A 143 15.85 1.99 -10.47
CA VAL A 143 14.95 1.05 -11.18
C VAL A 143 13.68 1.75 -11.66
N LEU A 144 13.17 2.71 -10.89
CA LEU A 144 11.92 3.43 -11.15
C LEU A 144 12.12 4.84 -11.71
N ALA A 145 13.36 5.28 -11.88
CA ALA A 145 13.68 6.59 -12.44
C ALA A 145 13.63 6.56 -13.98
N GLU A 146 12.94 7.53 -14.57
CA GLU A 146 12.93 7.71 -16.03
C GLU A 146 14.30 8.11 -16.58
N ASN A 147 15.11 8.80 -15.75
CA ASN A 147 16.51 9.12 -16.02
C ASN A 147 17.35 8.59 -14.86
N ALA A 148 17.92 7.39 -15.02
CA ALA A 148 18.73 6.77 -13.99
C ALA A 148 19.96 7.62 -13.67
N ALA A 149 20.08 8.03 -12.41
CA ALA A 149 21.26 8.71 -11.92
C ALA A 149 22.46 7.74 -11.87
N PRO A 150 23.72 8.24 -11.91
CA PRO A 150 24.88 7.39 -11.79
C PRO A 150 24.88 6.67 -10.43
N ILE A 151 24.86 5.34 -10.47
CA ILE A 151 24.70 4.45 -9.30
C ILE A 151 25.62 4.84 -8.14
N ALA A 152 26.88 5.20 -8.41
CA ALA A 152 27.83 5.58 -7.37
C ALA A 152 27.41 6.83 -6.58
N ARG A 153 26.83 7.83 -7.26
CA ARG A 153 26.32 9.04 -6.61
C ARG A 153 25.04 8.73 -5.83
N SER A 154 24.14 7.96 -6.43
CA SER A 154 22.88 7.54 -5.80
C SER A 154 23.13 6.74 -4.52
N VAL A 155 24.06 5.78 -4.56
CA VAL A 155 24.45 4.99 -3.38
C VAL A 155 24.98 5.90 -2.27
N LEU A 156 25.83 6.88 -2.58
CA LEU A 156 26.38 7.79 -1.58
C LEU A 156 25.28 8.61 -0.89
N TRP A 157 24.39 9.24 -1.67
CA TRP A 157 23.30 10.05 -1.12
C TRP A 157 22.26 9.19 -0.38
N ALA A 158 21.91 8.03 -0.93
CA ALA A 158 21.01 7.06 -0.30
C ALA A 158 21.57 6.58 1.04
N LEU A 159 22.88 6.29 1.12
CA LEU A 159 23.51 5.84 2.35
C LEU A 159 23.49 6.94 3.43
N VAL A 160 23.86 8.16 3.06
CA VAL A 160 23.82 9.31 3.98
C VAL A 160 22.41 9.53 4.51
N GLN A 161 21.41 9.54 3.64
CA GLN A 161 20.02 9.75 4.03
C GLN A 161 19.47 8.59 4.86
N ALA A 162 19.82 7.35 4.52
CA ALA A 162 19.44 6.16 5.29
C ALA A 162 20.00 6.20 6.71
N ILE A 163 21.27 6.58 6.88
CA ILE A 163 21.90 6.72 8.20
C ILE A 163 21.22 7.82 9.01
N ILE A 164 21.01 8.99 8.41
CA ILE A 164 20.37 10.13 9.10
C ILE A 164 18.95 9.77 9.52
N VAL A 165 18.14 9.23 8.61
CA VAL A 165 16.75 8.85 8.90
C VAL A 165 16.70 7.75 9.94
N ALA A 166 17.52 6.70 9.83
CA ALA A 166 17.57 5.63 10.81
C ALA A 166 17.94 6.15 12.20
N ALA A 167 18.94 7.03 12.30
CA ALA A 167 19.34 7.62 13.58
C ALA A 167 18.23 8.50 14.18
N VAL A 168 17.64 9.40 13.39
CA VAL A 168 16.57 10.29 13.85
C VAL A 168 15.35 9.49 14.30
N VAL A 169 14.90 8.54 13.49
CA VAL A 169 13.72 7.71 13.83
C VAL A 169 14.01 6.89 15.08
N THR A 170 15.17 6.23 15.19
CA THR A 170 15.55 5.47 16.39
C THR A 170 15.54 6.35 17.63
N LEU A 171 16.14 7.54 17.57
CA LEU A 171 16.16 8.48 18.69
C LEU A 171 14.76 8.97 19.08
N VAL A 172 13.88 9.22 18.10
CA VAL A 172 12.49 9.61 18.36
C VAL A 172 11.72 8.48 19.06
N PHE A 173 11.92 7.23 18.65
CA PHE A 173 11.28 6.09 19.31
C PHE A 173 11.83 5.83 20.71
N GLU A 174 13.14 5.84 20.89
CA GLU A 174 13.78 5.61 22.19
C GLU A 174 13.56 6.76 23.17
N ARG A 175 13.70 8.02 22.72
CA ARG A 175 13.69 9.19 23.60
C ARG A 175 12.38 9.96 23.59
N GLY A 176 11.70 10.01 22.44
CA GLY A 176 10.38 10.66 22.33
C GLY A 176 9.27 9.74 22.82
N PHE A 177 9.22 8.52 22.31
CA PHE A 177 8.16 7.54 22.64
C PHE A 177 8.54 6.56 23.77
N LEU A 178 9.78 6.61 24.27
CA LEU A 178 10.27 5.73 25.36
C LEU A 178 10.08 4.23 25.07
N VAL A 179 10.12 3.86 23.78
CA VAL A 179 9.98 2.48 23.33
C VAL A 179 11.34 1.79 23.42
N ARG A 180 11.37 0.60 24.03
CA ARG A 180 12.56 -0.27 23.99
C ARG A 180 12.56 -1.00 22.65
N LEU A 181 13.44 -0.57 21.76
CA LEU A 181 13.62 -1.20 20.46
C LEU A 181 14.58 -2.41 20.60
N PRO A 182 14.30 -3.54 19.93
CA PRO A 182 15.22 -4.66 19.81
C PRO A 182 16.42 -4.34 18.89
#